data_AF-A0A3D1SA19-F1
#
_entry.id   AF-A0A3D1SA19-F1
#
_cell.length_a   1.000
_cell.length_b   1.000
_cell.length_c   1.000
_cell.angle_alpha   90.00
_cell.angle_beta   90.00
_cell.angle_gamma   90.00
#
_symmetry.space_group_name_H-M   'P 1'
#
loop_
_entity.id
_entity.type
_entity.pdbx_description
1 polymer ?
#
loop_
_entity_poly.entity_id
_entity_poly.type
_entity_poly.pdbx_seq_one_letter_code
_entity_poly.pdbx_strand_id
1 'polypeptide(L)'
;KRYLADCYNLKFDRKSKYFNSRSGKPAVVVLCTDWHDGRVTYNTSVRKLAEKWGFPVVEFDKFIGFSRNALHPVTGEQISRLFTGDKQEIDGEIFGWHPENGKEQYIQQRMGAVFADTMRKIFPVKP
;
A
#
# COMPACT_ATOMS: atom_id res chain seq x y z
N LYS A 1 -8.79 6.26 15.48
CA LYS A 1 -9.71 7.37 15.78
C LYS A 1 -9.00 8.71 16.00
N ARG A 2 -7.84 8.76 16.68
CA ARG A 2 -7.06 10.00 16.94
C ARG A 2 -6.90 10.90 15.71
N TYR A 3 -6.36 10.38 14.60
CA TYR A 3 -6.11 11.19 13.40
C TYR A 3 -7.36 11.83 12.77
N LEU A 4 -8.52 11.15 12.82
CA LEU A 4 -9.78 11.71 12.33
C LEU A 4 -10.21 12.88 13.22
N ALA A 5 -10.08 12.73 14.54
CA ALA A 5 -10.38 13.78 15.51
C ALA A 5 -9.41 14.97 15.36
N ASP A 6 -8.11 14.71 15.22
CA ASP A 6 -7.11 15.75 15.01
C ASP A 6 -7.41 16.56 13.72
N CYS A 7 -7.74 15.86 12.64
CA CYS A 7 -8.11 16.50 11.37
C CYS A 7 -9.41 17.31 11.48
N TYR A 8 -10.41 16.81 12.20
CA TYR A 8 -11.64 17.55 12.46
C TYR A 8 -11.38 18.81 13.29
N ASN A 9 -10.56 18.70 14.34
CA ASN A 9 -10.25 19.78 15.27
C ASN A 9 -9.49 20.95 14.62
N LEU A 10 -8.87 20.74 13.45
CA LEU A 10 -8.27 21.81 12.64
C LEU A 10 -9.28 22.91 12.22
N LYS A 11 -10.59 22.69 12.35
CA LYS A 11 -11.59 23.74 12.16
C LYS A 11 -11.60 24.80 13.27
N PHE A 12 -11.08 24.48 14.45
CA PHE A 12 -11.08 25.36 15.62
C PHE A 12 -9.75 26.11 15.80
N ASP A 13 -8.70 25.71 15.09
CA ASP A 13 -7.39 26.35 15.13
C ASP A 13 -7.32 27.55 14.16
N ARG A 14 -7.18 28.77 14.70
CA ARG A 14 -7.07 30.02 13.94
C ARG A 14 -5.90 30.07 12.96
N LYS A 15 -4.86 29.26 13.17
CA LYS A 15 -3.67 29.19 12.29
C LYS A 15 -3.83 28.16 11.17
N SER A 16 -4.87 27.34 11.20
CA SER A 16 -5.12 26.30 10.22
C SER A 16 -5.79 26.85 8.97
N LYS A 17 -5.40 26.37 7.78
CA LYS A 17 -6.12 26.64 6.52
C LYS A 17 -7.56 26.09 6.50
N TYR A 18 -7.92 25.25 7.47
CA TYR A 18 -9.25 24.70 7.64
C TYR A 18 -10.05 25.42 8.73
N PHE A 19 -9.52 26.50 9.32
CA PHE A 19 -10.22 27.28 10.35
C PHE A 19 -11.61 27.69 9.88
N ASN A 20 -12.61 27.54 10.75
CA ASN A 20 -14.02 27.84 10.50
C ASN A 20 -14.68 27.06 9.35
N SER A 21 -14.04 25.99 8.86
CA SER A 21 -14.67 25.06 7.90
C SER A 21 -15.70 24.16 8.59
N ARG A 22 -16.66 23.62 7.81
CA ARG A 22 -17.68 22.71 8.33
C ARG A 22 -17.07 21.46 8.97
N SER A 23 -16.04 20.88 8.36
CA SER A 23 -15.53 19.53 8.67
C SER A 23 -14.08 19.48 9.16
N GLY A 24 -13.35 20.60 9.20
CA GLY A 24 -11.89 20.54 9.36
C GLY A 24 -11.22 19.95 8.12
N LYS A 25 -10.03 19.37 8.30
CA LYS A 25 -9.31 18.67 7.24
C LYS A 25 -10.01 17.34 6.92
N PRO A 26 -10.39 17.08 5.66
CA PRO A 26 -10.82 15.74 5.26
C PRO A 26 -9.71 14.72 5.51
N ALA A 27 -10.03 13.62 6.18
CA ALA A 27 -9.10 12.56 6.49
C ALA A 27 -9.57 11.26 5.86
N VAL A 28 -8.68 10.58 5.13
CA VAL A 28 -8.92 9.27 4.53
C VAL A 28 -7.82 8.34 5.03
N VAL A 29 -8.23 7.19 5.57
CA VAL A 29 -7.32 6.12 5.93
C VAL A 29 -7.33 5.13 4.78
N VAL A 30 -6.15 4.83 4.25
CA VAL A 30 -5.95 3.83 3.20
C VAL A 30 -5.07 2.74 3.78
N LEU A 31 -5.47 1.48 3.62
CA LEU A 31 -4.64 0.36 4.02
C LEU A 31 -3.88 -0.21 2.82
N CYS A 32 -2.72 -0.78 3.04
CA CYS A 32 -1.92 -1.40 2.00
C CYS A 32 -1.63 -2.84 2.39
N THR A 33 -1.75 -3.75 1.42
CA THR A 33 -1.20 -5.10 1.58
C THR A 33 0.33 -5.05 1.60
N ASP A 34 0.95 -6.18 1.91
CA ASP A 34 2.37 -6.37 1.62
C ASP A 34 2.59 -6.36 0.11
N TRP A 35 3.84 -6.14 -0.30
CA TRP A 35 4.20 -5.97 -1.70
C TRP A 35 4.28 -7.29 -2.49
N HIS A 36 4.15 -8.44 -1.84
CA HIS A 36 3.92 -9.74 -2.49
C HIS A 36 2.84 -10.53 -1.72
N ASP A 37 2.31 -11.59 -2.33
CA ASP A 37 1.21 -12.39 -1.76
C ASP A 37 1.64 -13.43 -0.70
N GLY A 38 2.96 -13.64 -0.51
CA GLY A 38 3.53 -14.55 0.49
C GLY A 38 3.08 -14.28 1.94
N ARG A 39 2.79 -13.04 2.32
CA ARG A 39 2.33 -12.69 3.68
C ARG A 39 0.81 -12.86 3.86
N VAL A 40 0.32 -14.08 3.71
CA VAL A 40 -1.11 -14.41 3.68
C VAL A 40 -1.87 -13.87 4.89
N THR A 41 -1.40 -14.11 6.12
CA THR A 41 -2.08 -13.65 7.35
C THR A 41 -2.16 -12.14 7.42
N TYR A 42 -1.08 -11.43 7.07
CA TYR A 42 -1.04 -9.97 7.06
C TYR A 42 -1.99 -9.41 5.99
N ASN A 43 -1.87 -9.87 4.75
CA ASN A 43 -2.69 -9.42 3.61
C ASN A 43 -4.18 -9.68 3.84
N THR A 44 -4.52 -10.81 4.46
CA THR A 44 -5.90 -11.14 4.86
C THR A 44 -6.39 -10.19 5.97
N SER A 45 -5.55 -9.91 6.96
CA SER A 45 -5.91 -9.03 8.07
C SER A 45 -6.13 -7.59 7.60
N VAL A 46 -5.30 -7.10 6.68
CA VAL A 46 -5.47 -5.79 6.01
C VAL A 46 -6.84 -5.69 5.37
N ARG A 47 -7.24 -6.69 4.58
CA ARG A 47 -8.55 -6.72 3.89
C ARG A 47 -9.72 -6.77 4.88
N LYS A 48 -9.62 -7.61 5.93
CA LYS A 48 -10.66 -7.67 6.98
C LYS A 48 -10.81 -6.34 7.73
N LEU A 49 -9.70 -5.66 8.02
CA LEU A 49 -9.74 -4.33 8.65
C LEU A 49 -10.35 -3.29 7.71
N ALA A 50 -9.98 -3.33 6.44
CA ALA A 50 -10.54 -2.44 5.43
C ALA A 50 -12.06 -2.59 5.31
N GLU A 51 -12.54 -3.83 5.20
CA GLU A 51 -13.96 -4.15 5.16
C GLU A 51 -14.68 -3.67 6.42
N LYS A 52 -14.15 -3.99 7.61
CA LYS A 52 -14.73 -3.61 8.90
C LYS A 52 -14.94 -2.10 9.06
N TRP A 53 -14.02 -1.30 8.52
CA TRP A 53 -14.01 0.15 8.70
C TRP A 53 -14.38 0.95 7.45
N GLY A 54 -14.68 0.27 6.33
CA GLY A 54 -14.97 0.91 5.04
C GLY A 54 -13.77 1.67 4.47
N PHE A 55 -12.54 1.21 4.72
CA PHE A 55 -11.34 1.85 4.18
C PHE A 55 -10.96 1.28 2.80
N PRO A 56 -10.51 2.13 1.86
CA PRO A 56 -9.92 1.63 0.62
C PRO A 56 -8.62 0.88 0.88
N VAL A 57 -8.29 -0.03 -0.04
CA VAL A 57 -7.07 -0.86 0.02
C VAL A 57 -6.25 -0.66 -1.24
N VAL A 58 -4.94 -0.47 -1.07
CA VAL A 58 -3.95 -0.64 -2.12
C VAL A 58 -3.50 -2.10 -2.11
N GLU A 59 -3.95 -2.86 -3.11
CA GLU A 59 -3.64 -4.29 -3.25
C GLU A 59 -2.31 -4.51 -3.99
N PHE A 60 -1.19 -4.19 -3.35
CA PHE A 60 0.13 -4.43 -3.94
C PHE A 60 0.33 -5.91 -4.27
N ASP A 61 0.01 -6.80 -3.34
CA ASP A 61 0.16 -8.26 -3.47
C ASP A 61 -0.47 -8.82 -4.75
N LYS A 62 -1.59 -8.22 -5.17
CA LYS A 62 -2.35 -8.60 -6.36
C LYS A 62 -1.80 -8.00 -7.66
N PHE A 63 -1.37 -6.74 -7.62
CA PHE A 63 -1.08 -5.96 -8.83
C PHE A 63 0.40 -5.75 -9.13
N ILE A 64 1.28 -6.13 -8.21
CA ILE A 64 2.73 -6.03 -8.37
C ILE A 64 3.29 -7.04 -9.39
N GLY A 65 2.64 -8.19 -9.55
CA GLY A 65 3.07 -9.29 -10.42
C GLY A 65 3.98 -10.33 -9.76
N PHE A 66 4.18 -10.27 -8.43
CA PHE A 66 4.97 -11.25 -7.69
C PHE A 66 4.05 -12.16 -6.87
N SER A 67 3.79 -13.35 -7.40
CA SER A 67 3.00 -14.36 -6.70
C SER A 67 3.89 -15.50 -6.22
N ARG A 68 3.64 -15.98 -5.00
CA ARG A 68 4.22 -17.20 -4.42
C ARG A 68 3.94 -18.44 -5.27
N ASN A 69 2.86 -18.41 -6.05
CA ASN A 69 2.45 -19.51 -6.91
C ASN A 69 3.06 -19.43 -8.32
N ALA A 70 3.91 -18.44 -8.59
CA ALA A 70 4.51 -18.22 -9.89
C ALA A 70 6.02 -18.06 -9.78
N LEU A 71 6.75 -18.96 -10.43
CA LEU A 71 8.20 -18.88 -10.56
C LEU A 71 8.57 -18.17 -11.86
N HIS A 72 9.73 -17.51 -11.86
CA HIS A 72 10.28 -16.94 -13.07
C HIS A 72 10.63 -18.08 -14.06
N PRO A 73 10.15 -18.02 -15.32
CA PRO A 73 10.16 -19.16 -16.25
C PRO A 73 11.57 -19.62 -16.66
N VAL A 74 12.58 -18.76 -16.51
CA VAL A 74 13.97 -19.07 -16.88
C VAL A 74 14.80 -19.48 -15.67
N THR A 75 14.61 -18.84 -14.51
CA THR A 75 15.48 -19.06 -13.34
C THR A 75 14.90 -20.08 -12.37
N GLY A 76 13.58 -20.35 -12.44
CA GLY A 76 12.89 -21.21 -11.48
C GLY A 76 12.78 -20.62 -10.08
N GLU A 77 13.13 -19.34 -9.89
CA GLU A 77 13.07 -18.66 -8.59
C GLU A 77 11.80 -17.82 -8.45
N GLN A 78 11.41 -17.53 -7.20
CA GLN A 78 10.38 -16.54 -6.89
C GLN A 78 10.72 -15.20 -7.55
N ILE A 79 9.78 -14.63 -8.31
CA ILE A 79 9.99 -13.41 -9.11
C ILE A 79 10.43 -12.23 -8.22
N SER A 80 9.91 -12.16 -6.99
CA SER A 80 10.24 -11.12 -6.02
C SER A 80 11.75 -10.99 -5.77
N ARG A 81 12.51 -12.09 -5.87
CA ARG A 81 13.96 -12.14 -5.63
C ARG A 81 14.78 -11.39 -6.69
N LEU A 82 14.21 -11.15 -7.87
CA LEU A 82 14.90 -10.42 -8.94
C LEU A 82 14.95 -8.91 -8.69
N PHE A 83 14.17 -8.41 -7.74
CA PHE A 83 13.97 -6.98 -7.50
C PHE A 83 14.23 -6.59 -6.04
N THR A 84 15.06 -7.36 -5.35
CA THR A 84 15.42 -7.18 -3.94
C THR A 84 16.91 -7.39 -3.70
N GLY A 85 17.47 -6.65 -2.75
CA GLY A 85 18.88 -6.81 -2.34
C GLY A 85 19.14 -8.04 -1.46
N ASP A 86 18.11 -8.58 -0.82
CA ASP A 86 18.20 -9.68 0.13
C ASP A 86 16.93 -10.55 0.15
N LYS A 87 16.95 -11.61 0.98
CA LYS A 87 15.94 -12.67 0.98
C LYS A 87 15.38 -12.89 2.38
N GLN A 88 14.16 -13.41 2.43
CA GLN A 88 13.50 -13.83 3.66
C GLN A 88 12.76 -15.13 3.44
N GLU A 89 12.84 -16.01 4.44
CA GLU A 89 12.02 -17.21 4.49
C GLU A 89 10.68 -16.90 5.16
N ILE A 90 9.59 -17.31 4.53
CA ILE A 90 8.22 -17.18 5.03
C ILE A 90 7.52 -18.51 4.79
N ASP A 91 7.10 -19.18 5.86
CA ASP A 91 6.40 -20.47 5.80
C ASP A 91 7.13 -21.53 4.95
N GLY A 92 8.47 -21.58 5.02
CA GLY A 92 9.30 -22.53 4.28
C GLY A 92 9.59 -22.15 2.80
N GLU A 93 9.10 -20.99 2.34
CA GLU A 93 9.38 -20.46 1.00
C GLU A 93 10.30 -19.23 1.07
N ILE A 94 11.22 -19.10 0.12
CA ILE A 94 12.18 -17.99 0.08
C ILE A 94 11.68 -16.90 -0.88
N PHE A 95 11.41 -15.72 -0.33
CA PHE A 95 11.01 -14.50 -1.05
C PHE A 95 12.14 -13.47 -1.05
N GLY A 96 12.05 -12.47 -1.93
CA GLY A 96 12.80 -11.22 -1.73
C GLY A 96 12.31 -10.50 -0.47
N TRP A 97 13.20 -9.82 0.25
CA TRP A 97 12.84 -9.11 1.49
C TRP A 97 12.76 -7.59 1.28
N HIS A 98 13.87 -6.93 1.05
CA HIS A 98 13.92 -5.48 0.86
C HIS A 98 13.92 -5.12 -0.63
N PRO A 99 12.84 -4.50 -1.15
CA PRO A 99 12.79 -3.93 -2.49
C PRO A 99 14.01 -3.09 -2.79
N GLU A 100 14.53 -3.19 -4.02
CA GLU A 100 15.57 -2.28 -4.49
C GLU A 100 15.14 -0.81 -4.32
N ASN A 101 16.08 0.02 -3.87
CA ASN A 101 15.85 1.44 -3.63
C ASN A 101 16.14 2.26 -4.88
N GLY A 102 15.40 3.36 -5.07
CA GLY A 102 15.62 4.30 -6.17
C GLY A 102 14.41 4.42 -7.09
N LYS A 103 14.12 5.64 -7.56
CA LYS A 103 12.93 5.94 -8.39
C LYS A 103 12.96 5.27 -9.76
N GLU A 104 14.15 4.88 -10.20
CA GLU A 104 14.46 4.18 -11.43
C GLU A 104 14.24 2.66 -11.34
N GLN A 105 14.17 2.11 -10.12
CA GLN A 105 14.01 0.68 -9.93
C GLN A 105 12.60 0.22 -10.32
N TYR A 106 12.52 -0.93 -11.00
CA TYR A 106 11.27 -1.47 -11.52
C TYR A 106 10.20 -1.61 -10.43
N ILE A 107 10.57 -2.21 -9.29
CA ILE A 107 9.66 -2.45 -8.17
C ILE A 107 9.11 -1.15 -7.58
N GLN A 108 9.95 -0.11 -7.44
CA GLN A 108 9.53 1.20 -6.95
C GLN A 108 8.55 1.87 -7.91
N GLN A 109 8.81 1.78 -9.22
CA GLN A 109 7.90 2.31 -10.24
C GLN A 109 6.56 1.57 -10.27
N ARG A 110 6.55 0.23 -10.18
CA ARG A 110 5.28 -0.53 -10.14
C ARG A 110 4.49 -0.28 -8.87
N MET A 111 5.13 -0.29 -7.70
CA MET A 111 4.44 0.08 -6.45
C MET A 111 3.87 1.49 -6.54
N GLY A 112 4.67 2.46 -7.01
CA GLY A 112 4.21 3.83 -7.25
C GLY A 112 3.00 3.89 -8.19
N ALA A 113 3.01 3.13 -9.29
CA ALA A 113 1.90 3.09 -10.24
C ALA A 113 0.62 2.49 -9.63
N VAL A 114 0.71 1.37 -8.91
CA VAL A 114 -0.43 0.71 -8.24
C VAL A 114 -1.03 1.63 -7.16
N PHE A 115 -0.18 2.27 -6.37
CA PHE A 115 -0.61 3.24 -5.37
C PHE A 115 -1.31 4.42 -6.03
N ALA A 116 -0.68 5.05 -7.02
CA ALA A 116 -1.22 6.23 -7.69
C ALA A 116 -2.57 5.93 -8.37
N ASP A 117 -2.73 4.75 -8.97
CA ASP A 117 -4.00 4.31 -9.55
C ASP A 117 -5.13 4.24 -8.51
N THR A 118 -4.83 3.62 -7.36
CA THR A 118 -5.78 3.53 -6.24
C THR A 118 -6.12 4.93 -5.71
N MET A 119 -5.12 5.80 -5.53
CA MET A 119 -5.34 7.14 -5.01
C MET A 119 -6.15 8.03 -5.97
N ARG A 120 -6.00 7.89 -7.30
CA ARG A 120 -6.82 8.61 -8.27
C ARG A 120 -8.31 8.23 -8.20
N LYS A 121 -8.62 6.99 -7.80
CA LYS A 121 -10.01 6.54 -7.58
C LYS A 121 -10.60 7.13 -6.30
N ILE A 122 -9.77 7.31 -5.26
CA ILE A 122 -10.18 7.88 -3.96
C ILE A 122 -10.31 9.41 -4.03
N PHE A 123 -9.33 10.05 -4.66
CA PHE A 123 -9.24 11.50 -4.83
C PHE A 123 -9.23 11.83 -6.33
N PRO A 124 -10.41 11.85 -6.98
CA PRO A 124 -10.48 12.15 -8.40
C PRO A 124 -9.86 13.52 -8.66
N VAL A 125 -8.80 13.52 -9.47
CA VAL A 125 -8.18 14.76 -9.96
C VAL A 125 -9.19 15.41 -10.88
N LYS A 126 -9.45 16.71 -10.70
CA LYS A 126 -10.24 17.45 -11.68
C LYS A 126 -9.50 17.41 -13.02
N PRO A 127 -10.20 17.08 -14.12
CA PRO A 127 -9.59 17.06 -15.45
C PRO A 127 -8.95 18.39 -15.82
#